data_AF-A0A2R6GEL3-F1
#
_entry.id   AF-A0A2R6GEL3-F1
#
_cell.length_a   1.000
_cell.length_b   1.000
_cell.length_c   1.000
_cell.angle_alpha   90.00
_cell.angle_beta   90.00
_cell.angle_gamma   90.00
#
_symmetry.space_group_name_H-M   'P 1'
#
loop_
_entity.id
_entity.type
_entity.pdbx_description
1 polymer ?
#
loop_
_entity_poly.entity_id
_entity_poly.type
_entity_poly.pdbx_seq_one_letter_code
_entity_poly.pdbx_strand_id
1 'polypeptide(L)'
;MSSSISSGILTLSVPIAVREYYAQRIQSFPPFGNRFRRELRPSDAGSGRRRSSALSMSERTVATVDDTCTVREATGIDAGGNETFRVTVETPDGRRECVLETSTGGGNLDAEARLLRLLGGETDVPVPSVVGVVDEHPDLPAPFFLMERLDGEQPPAEIPVADLTTYARDVGRYLGAVHELDAFDGYSPTVAARDIDPSDRGGTTPLACEYGLTIPDPHAS
;
A
#
# COMPACT_ATOMS: atom_id res chain seq x y z
N MET A 1 31.93 25.15 19.80
CA MET A 1 30.55 25.07 19.28
C MET A 1 30.58 24.16 18.08
N SER A 2 30.19 22.90 18.26
CA SER A 2 30.19 21.87 17.20
C SER A 2 28.74 21.47 16.99
N SER A 3 28.15 21.89 15.87
CA SER A 3 26.78 21.53 15.51
C SER A 3 26.82 20.24 14.70
N SER A 4 26.34 19.17 15.32
CA SER A 4 26.13 17.87 14.68
C SER A 4 24.91 17.97 13.77
N ILE A 5 25.12 17.83 12.47
CA ILE A 5 24.05 17.65 11.49
C ILE A 5 23.62 16.18 11.59
N SER A 6 22.48 15.94 12.21
CA SER A 6 21.85 14.61 12.22
C SER A 6 21.33 14.32 10.82
N SER A 7 22.05 13.46 10.10
CA SER A 7 21.63 12.93 8.80
C SER A 7 20.48 11.95 9.03
N GLY A 8 19.25 12.43 8.90
CA GLY A 8 18.05 11.61 8.88
C GLY A 8 17.95 10.89 7.55
N ILE A 9 18.26 9.59 7.54
CA ILE A 9 18.05 8.71 6.39
C ILE A 9 16.53 8.56 6.18
N LEU A 10 16.03 9.15 5.09
CA LEU A 10 14.65 9.02 4.62
C LEU A 10 14.38 7.57 4.22
N THR A 11 13.42 6.92 4.88
CA THR A 11 12.85 5.66 4.39
C THR A 11 11.71 6.01 3.45
N LEU A 12 12.03 6.34 2.21
CA LEU A 12 11.07 6.20 1.12
C LEU A 12 10.88 4.70 0.94
N SER A 13 9.84 4.14 1.57
CA SER A 13 9.34 2.80 1.25
C SER A 13 8.69 2.90 -0.12
N VAL A 14 9.53 2.84 -1.15
CA VAL A 14 9.12 2.73 -2.55
C VAL A 14 8.19 1.52 -2.67
N PRO A 15 7.02 1.61 -3.32
CA PRO A 15 6.08 0.50 -3.47
C PRO A 15 6.53 -0.50 -4.54
N ILE A 16 7.83 -0.80 -4.57
CA ILE A 16 8.38 -1.89 -5.39
C ILE A 16 8.34 -3.14 -4.52
N ALA A 17 7.47 -4.07 -4.92
CA ALA A 17 7.02 -5.27 -4.21
C ALA A 17 5.88 -5.01 -3.21
N VAL A 18 4.68 -4.93 -3.79
CA VAL A 18 3.39 -5.40 -3.26
C VAL A 18 3.46 -5.97 -1.84
N ARG A 19 2.67 -5.38 -0.96
CA ARG A 19 2.52 -5.54 0.50
C ARG A 19 2.50 -6.96 1.12
N GLU A 20 2.76 -8.03 0.38
CA GLU A 20 3.32 -9.28 0.95
C GLU A 20 4.75 -9.06 1.53
N TYR A 21 5.40 -7.94 1.18
CA TYR A 21 6.77 -7.56 1.53
C TYR A 21 7.06 -7.22 3.03
N TYR A 22 6.07 -6.99 3.92
CA TYR A 22 6.33 -6.53 5.30
C TYR A 22 5.83 -7.38 6.49
N ALA A 23 5.38 -8.62 6.25
CA ALA A 23 4.80 -9.44 7.32
C ALA A 23 5.79 -10.19 8.23
N GLN A 24 7.04 -10.42 7.80
CA GLN A 24 7.92 -11.40 8.48
C GLN A 24 9.19 -10.84 9.14
N ARG A 25 9.42 -9.51 9.21
CA ARG A 25 10.68 -8.97 9.80
C ARG A 25 10.59 -7.85 10.83
N ILE A 26 9.41 -7.49 11.33
CA ILE A 26 9.26 -6.61 12.53
C ILE A 26 9.37 -7.45 13.83
N GLN A 27 10.40 -8.29 13.95
CA GLN A 27 10.76 -8.97 15.22
C GLN A 27 12.18 -8.64 15.69
N SER A 28 12.97 -7.85 14.96
CA SER A 28 14.40 -7.68 15.24
C SER A 28 14.87 -6.26 15.59
N PHE A 29 13.98 -5.26 15.66
CA PHE A 29 14.34 -3.93 16.17
C PHE A 29 13.78 -3.72 17.59
N PRO A 30 14.58 -3.20 18.55
CA PRO A 30 14.10 -2.91 19.88
C PRO A 30 13.04 -1.79 19.82
N PRO A 31 11.93 -1.91 20.58
CA PRO A 31 10.80 -1.00 20.44
C PRO A 31 11.09 0.39 21.03
N PHE A 32 10.91 1.43 20.23
CA PHE A 32 10.49 2.72 20.77
C PHE A 32 9.01 2.61 21.16
N GLY A 33 8.73 3.00 22.41
CA GLY A 33 7.57 2.54 23.16
C GLY A 33 6.22 2.85 22.52
N ASN A 34 5.38 1.81 22.46
CA ASN A 34 3.94 1.96 22.65
C ASN A 34 3.38 0.72 23.36
N ARG A 35 2.76 0.95 24.53
CA ARG A 35 2.04 -0.06 25.31
C ARG A 35 0.70 -0.34 24.64
N PHE A 36 0.64 -1.26 23.69
CA PHE A 36 -0.59 -2.03 23.42
C PHE A 36 -0.20 -3.39 22.83
N ARG A 37 0.44 -4.23 23.65
CA ARG A 37 0.59 -5.66 23.35
C ARG A 37 -0.65 -6.38 23.88
N ARG A 38 -1.67 -6.58 23.03
CA ARG A 38 -2.72 -7.56 23.30
C ARG A 38 -2.19 -8.91 22.84
N GLU A 39 -1.72 -9.71 23.79
CA GLU A 39 -1.34 -11.11 23.55
C GLU A 39 -2.55 -11.88 23.02
N LEU A 40 -2.55 -12.22 21.73
CA LEU A 40 -3.42 -13.24 21.20
C LEU A 40 -2.70 -14.58 21.36
N ARG A 41 -3.18 -15.39 22.30
CA ARG A 41 -2.82 -16.81 22.39
C ARG A 41 -3.36 -17.53 21.15
N PRO A 42 -2.62 -18.50 20.60
CA PRO A 42 -3.15 -19.35 19.53
C PRO A 42 -4.25 -20.22 20.11
N SER A 43 -5.48 -20.07 19.60
CA SER A 43 -6.60 -20.96 19.92
C SER A 43 -6.97 -21.79 18.70
N ASP A 44 -6.54 -23.04 18.68
CA ASP A 44 -7.11 -24.10 17.87
C ASP A 44 -8.52 -24.42 18.38
N ALA A 45 -9.54 -23.80 17.75
CA ALA A 45 -10.95 -24.25 17.64
C ALA A 45 -11.85 -23.06 17.23
N GLY A 46 -11.95 -22.76 15.93
CA GLY A 46 -12.86 -21.70 15.46
C GLY A 46 -12.85 -21.37 13.96
N SER A 47 -12.23 -22.20 13.12
CA SER A 47 -11.89 -21.85 11.74
C SER A 47 -13.09 -21.66 10.80
N GLY A 48 -14.26 -22.25 11.09
CA GLY A 48 -15.43 -22.16 10.21
C GLY A 48 -16.17 -20.81 10.27
N ARG A 49 -16.35 -20.23 11.47
CA ARG A 49 -17.17 -19.02 11.65
C ARG A 49 -16.44 -17.73 11.23
N ARG A 50 -15.12 -17.69 11.41
CA ARG A 50 -14.27 -16.55 10.99
C ARG A 50 -14.02 -16.51 9.48
N ARG A 51 -13.94 -17.66 8.81
CA ARG A 51 -13.81 -17.71 7.34
C ARG A 51 -15.07 -17.19 6.64
N SER A 52 -16.24 -17.55 7.15
CA SER A 52 -17.52 -17.08 6.60
C SER A 52 -17.71 -15.56 6.73
N SER A 53 -17.29 -14.96 7.84
CA SER A 53 -17.38 -13.51 8.02
C SER A 53 -16.37 -12.73 7.16
N ALA A 54 -15.14 -13.24 7.03
CA ALA A 54 -14.12 -12.61 6.19
C ALA A 54 -14.52 -12.63 4.70
N LEU A 55 -14.99 -13.78 4.20
CA LEU A 55 -15.49 -13.91 2.83
C LEU A 55 -16.66 -12.94 2.57
N SER A 56 -17.62 -12.84 3.50
CA SER A 56 -18.75 -11.92 3.36
C SER A 56 -18.36 -10.43 3.37
N MET A 57 -17.25 -10.09 4.03
CA MET A 57 -16.72 -8.73 4.03
C MET A 57 -16.02 -8.45 2.69
N SER A 58 -15.13 -9.34 2.26
CA SER A 58 -14.43 -9.22 0.97
C SER A 58 -15.38 -9.20 -0.22
N GLU A 59 -16.46 -9.98 -0.20
CA GLU A 59 -17.53 -9.94 -1.23
C GLU A 59 -18.15 -8.55 -1.33
N ARG A 60 -18.54 -7.97 -0.19
CA ARG A 60 -19.16 -6.65 -0.16
C ARG A 60 -18.21 -5.54 -0.58
N THR A 61 -16.96 -5.56 -0.11
CA THR A 61 -15.97 -4.54 -0.50
C THR A 61 -15.63 -4.65 -1.98
N VAL A 62 -15.38 -5.85 -2.51
CA VAL A 62 -15.12 -6.06 -3.95
C VAL A 62 -16.30 -5.60 -4.79
N ALA A 63 -17.54 -5.98 -4.45
CA ALA A 63 -18.72 -5.54 -5.18
C ALA A 63 -18.97 -4.03 -5.09
N THR A 64 -18.43 -3.36 -4.06
CA THR A 64 -18.48 -1.89 -3.96
C THR A 64 -17.45 -1.23 -4.89
N VAL A 65 -16.30 -1.88 -5.12
CA VAL A 65 -15.28 -1.40 -6.07
C VAL A 65 -15.71 -1.65 -7.51
N ASP A 66 -16.18 -2.87 -7.79
CA ASP A 66 -16.60 -3.34 -9.12
C ASP A 66 -17.73 -4.35 -8.95
N ASP A 67 -18.96 -3.93 -9.29
CA ASP A 67 -20.17 -4.73 -9.15
C ASP A 67 -20.27 -5.87 -10.19
N THR A 68 -19.37 -5.88 -11.18
CA THR A 68 -19.25 -6.97 -12.16
C THR A 68 -18.41 -8.13 -11.64
N CYS A 69 -17.66 -7.92 -10.54
CA CYS A 69 -16.81 -8.93 -9.92
C CYS A 69 -17.58 -9.79 -8.91
N THR A 70 -17.39 -11.12 -8.97
CA THR A 70 -17.86 -12.05 -7.94
C THR A 70 -16.68 -12.73 -7.26
N VAL A 71 -16.55 -12.56 -5.93
CA VAL A 71 -15.49 -13.24 -5.16
C VAL A 71 -15.76 -14.74 -5.09
N ARG A 72 -14.73 -15.55 -5.40
CA ARG A 72 -14.75 -17.01 -5.26
C ARG A 72 -14.00 -17.48 -4.04
N GLU A 73 -12.86 -16.87 -3.79
CA GLU A 73 -11.96 -17.21 -2.71
C GLU A 73 -11.42 -15.91 -2.11
N ALA A 74 -11.29 -15.89 -0.78
CA ALA A 74 -10.66 -14.80 -0.05
C ALA A 74 -9.81 -15.39 1.07
N THR A 75 -8.52 -15.08 1.07
CA THR A 75 -7.57 -15.52 2.08
C THR A 75 -6.88 -14.30 2.67
N GLY A 76 -7.04 -14.10 3.98
CA GLY A 76 -6.34 -13.03 4.69
C GLY A 76 -4.82 -13.26 4.65
N ILE A 77 -4.09 -12.18 4.43
CA ILE A 77 -2.64 -12.11 4.50
C ILE A 77 -2.33 -11.24 5.72
N ASP A 78 -1.51 -11.76 6.65
CA ASP A 78 -0.91 -10.90 7.67
C ASP A 78 0.09 -10.00 6.94
N ALA A 79 -0.19 -8.71 6.80
CA ALA A 79 0.62 -7.74 6.08
C ALA A 79 0.95 -6.51 6.95
N GLY A 80 0.74 -6.62 8.27
CA GLY A 80 0.98 -5.54 9.22
C GLY A 80 -0.26 -4.67 9.50
N GLY A 81 -0.14 -3.35 9.28
CA GLY A 81 -1.06 -2.34 9.82
C GLY A 81 -2.46 -2.27 9.18
N ASN A 82 -2.64 -2.86 8.00
CA ASN A 82 -3.93 -2.93 7.31
C ASN A 82 -4.39 -4.37 7.17
N GLU A 83 -5.70 -4.56 7.00
CA GLU A 83 -6.25 -5.86 6.66
C GLU A 83 -6.09 -6.07 5.15
N THR A 84 -5.32 -7.09 4.77
CA THR A 84 -5.03 -7.43 3.37
C THR A 84 -5.57 -8.82 3.06
N PHE A 85 -6.20 -8.99 1.91
CA PHE A 85 -6.74 -10.25 1.44
C PHE A 85 -6.27 -10.53 0.02
N ARG A 86 -5.77 -11.74 -0.22
CA ARG A 86 -5.74 -12.29 -1.56
C ARG A 86 -7.15 -12.72 -1.92
N VAL A 87 -7.68 -12.22 -3.03
CA VAL A 87 -9.01 -12.57 -3.52
C VAL A 87 -8.93 -13.09 -4.94
N THR A 88 -9.66 -14.17 -5.20
CA THR A 88 -9.95 -14.62 -6.56
C THR A 88 -11.32 -14.10 -6.94
N VAL A 89 -11.42 -13.37 -8.05
CA VAL A 89 -12.68 -12.85 -8.57
C VAL A 89 -12.98 -13.45 -9.94
N GLU A 90 -14.26 -13.73 -10.21
CA GLU A 90 -14.75 -13.92 -11.57
C GLU A 90 -15.26 -12.59 -12.11
N THR A 91 -14.85 -12.24 -13.32
CA THR A 91 -15.35 -11.09 -14.07
C THR A 91 -15.97 -11.57 -15.39
N PRO A 92 -16.66 -10.70 -16.15
CA PRO A 92 -17.14 -11.05 -17.49
C PRO A 92 -16.05 -11.54 -18.44
N ASP A 93 -14.79 -11.10 -18.24
CA ASP A 93 -13.63 -11.48 -19.05
C ASP A 93 -12.91 -12.73 -18.53
N GLY A 94 -13.38 -13.30 -17.42
CA GLY A 94 -12.85 -14.51 -16.79
C GLY A 94 -12.28 -14.28 -15.40
N ARG A 95 -11.56 -15.30 -14.92
CA ARG A 95 -10.99 -15.32 -13.58
C ARG A 95 -9.79 -14.38 -13.46
N ARG A 96 -9.73 -13.59 -12.38
CA ARG A 96 -8.61 -12.72 -12.02
C ARG A 96 -8.18 -12.96 -10.57
N GLU A 97 -6.88 -12.80 -10.33
CA GLU A 97 -6.31 -12.81 -8.99
C GLU A 97 -6.02 -11.36 -8.58
N CYS A 98 -6.53 -10.97 -7.41
CA CYS A 98 -6.46 -9.61 -6.92
C CYS A 98 -6.00 -9.57 -5.46
N VAL A 99 -5.63 -8.37 -5.02
CA VAL A 99 -5.37 -8.04 -3.62
C VAL A 99 -6.36 -6.96 -3.21
N LEU A 100 -7.08 -7.22 -2.13
CA LEU A 100 -7.96 -6.26 -1.46
C LEU A 100 -7.25 -5.76 -0.21
N GLU A 101 -7.17 -4.44 -0.06
CA GLU A 101 -6.67 -3.81 1.16
C GLU A 101 -7.74 -2.95 1.78
N THR A 102 -7.92 -3.08 3.09
CA THR A 102 -8.91 -2.34 3.88
C THR A 102 -8.25 -1.71 5.10
N SER A 103 -8.64 -0.47 5.42
CA SER A 103 -8.12 0.23 6.61
C SER A 103 -8.64 -0.40 7.90
N THR A 104 -7.79 -0.45 8.93
CA THR A 104 -8.19 -0.87 10.29
C THR A 104 -8.49 0.31 11.23
N GLY A 105 -8.69 1.52 10.70
CA GLY A 105 -9.01 2.72 11.47
C GLY A 105 -7.85 3.72 11.60
N GLY A 106 -7.01 3.81 10.57
CA GLY A 106 -5.92 4.76 10.46
C GLY A 106 -5.06 4.47 9.24
N GLY A 107 -4.16 5.40 8.91
CA GLY A 107 -3.20 5.25 7.81
C GLY A 107 -3.61 5.98 6.53
N ASN A 108 -2.81 5.77 5.49
CA ASN A 108 -2.79 6.57 4.26
C ASN A 108 -3.05 5.69 3.04
N LEU A 109 -3.97 4.73 3.20
CA LEU A 109 -4.23 3.66 2.24
C LEU A 109 -4.81 4.21 0.93
N ASP A 110 -5.54 5.30 1.01
CA ASP A 110 -6.10 6.00 -0.14
C ASP A 110 -5.04 6.78 -0.94
N ALA A 111 -4.01 7.33 -0.29
CA ALA A 111 -2.83 7.86 -0.96
C ALA A 111 -1.96 6.76 -1.56
N GLU A 112 -1.85 5.60 -0.88
CA GLU A 112 -1.16 4.42 -1.42
C GLU A 112 -1.79 3.98 -2.75
N ALA A 113 -3.11 3.85 -2.81
CA ALA A 113 -3.82 3.51 -4.04
C ALA A 113 -3.59 4.54 -5.17
N ARG A 114 -3.56 5.83 -4.83
CA ARG A 114 -3.30 6.91 -5.80
C ARG A 114 -1.85 6.92 -6.27
N LEU A 115 -0.90 6.65 -5.39
CA LEU A 115 0.52 6.49 -5.74
C LEU A 115 0.72 5.31 -6.69
N LEU A 116 0.05 4.18 -6.45
CA LEU A 116 0.10 3.03 -7.38
C LEU A 116 -0.43 3.41 -8.77
N ARG A 117 -1.54 4.17 -8.84
CA ARG A 117 -2.08 4.67 -10.11
C ARG A 117 -1.12 5.63 -10.82
N LEU A 118 -0.53 6.58 -10.09
CA LEU A 118 0.46 7.51 -10.62
C LEU A 118 1.69 6.77 -11.17
N LEU A 119 2.23 5.81 -10.41
CA LEU A 119 3.39 5.04 -10.85
C LEU A 119 3.08 4.18 -12.08
N GLY A 120 1.93 3.50 -12.11
CA GLY A 120 1.52 2.66 -13.23
C GLY A 120 1.12 3.44 -14.48
N GLY A 121 0.70 4.70 -14.32
CA GLY A 121 0.36 5.59 -15.43
C GLY A 121 1.58 6.33 -16.02
N GLU A 122 2.51 6.73 -15.16
CA GLU A 122 3.58 7.67 -15.53
C GLU A 122 4.97 7.03 -15.64
N THR A 123 5.13 5.75 -15.28
CA THR A 123 6.43 5.05 -15.32
C THR A 123 6.31 3.64 -15.88
N ASP A 124 7.47 3.02 -16.16
CA ASP A 124 7.58 1.59 -16.48
C ASP A 124 7.85 0.72 -15.24
N VAL A 125 7.75 1.28 -14.02
CA VAL A 125 7.96 0.55 -12.78
C VAL A 125 6.83 -0.49 -12.63
N PRO A 126 7.15 -1.78 -12.42
CA PRO A 126 6.12 -2.81 -12.28
C PRO A 126 5.40 -2.64 -10.95
N VAL A 127 4.23 -2.00 -10.98
CA VAL A 127 3.32 -1.82 -9.84
C VAL A 127 1.95 -2.44 -10.15
N PRO A 128 1.21 -2.92 -9.14
CA PRO A 128 -0.15 -3.40 -9.32
C PRO A 128 -1.07 -2.38 -9.98
N SER A 129 -1.84 -2.82 -10.97
CA SER A 129 -2.95 -2.04 -11.52
C SER A 129 -4.06 -1.93 -10.49
N VAL A 130 -4.43 -0.70 -10.11
CA VAL A 130 -5.57 -0.46 -9.21
C VAL A 130 -6.87 -0.58 -10.01
N VAL A 131 -7.72 -1.54 -9.62
CA VAL A 131 -9.05 -1.74 -10.22
C VAL A 131 -9.99 -0.61 -9.79
N GLY A 132 -9.96 -0.26 -8.49
CA GLY A 132 -10.70 0.88 -7.98
C GLY A 132 -10.48 1.12 -6.49
N VAL A 133 -10.87 2.31 -6.05
CA VAL A 133 -10.66 2.83 -4.70
C VAL A 133 -11.99 3.30 -4.15
N VAL A 134 -12.29 2.91 -2.91
CA VAL A 134 -13.42 3.43 -2.14
C VAL A 134 -12.87 4.19 -0.95
N ASP A 135 -13.04 5.48 -1.06
CA ASP A 135 -12.48 6.50 -0.20
C ASP A 135 -13.24 6.61 1.14
N GLU A 136 -14.56 6.49 1.10
CA GLU A 136 -15.48 6.53 2.24
C GLU A 136 -16.63 5.55 1.99
N HIS A 137 -17.13 4.91 3.06
CA HIS A 137 -18.30 4.06 2.98
C HIS A 137 -19.00 4.00 4.35
N PRO A 138 -20.35 4.10 4.42
CA PRO A 138 -21.07 4.14 5.70
C PRO A 138 -20.96 2.85 6.51
N ASP A 139 -20.92 1.70 5.83
CA ASP A 139 -21.06 0.38 6.47
C ASP A 139 -19.86 -0.57 6.28
N LEU A 140 -18.76 -0.08 5.69
CA LEU A 140 -17.57 -0.88 5.35
C LEU A 140 -16.31 -0.18 5.87
N PRO A 141 -15.21 -0.93 6.12
CA PRO A 141 -13.97 -0.37 6.64
C PRO A 141 -13.22 0.45 5.56
N ALA A 142 -13.69 1.66 5.29
CA ALA A 142 -13.06 2.60 4.38
C ALA A 142 -11.90 3.38 5.04
N PRO A 143 -10.88 3.81 4.27
CA PRO A 143 -10.71 3.52 2.84
C PRO A 143 -10.39 2.05 2.57
N PHE A 144 -10.71 1.59 1.36
CA PHE A 144 -10.28 0.30 0.82
C PHE A 144 -10.08 0.38 -0.69
N PHE A 145 -9.22 -0.47 -1.24
CA PHE A 145 -9.05 -0.57 -2.68
C PHE A 145 -8.77 -2.00 -3.14
N LEU A 146 -9.08 -2.27 -4.40
CA LEU A 146 -8.80 -3.53 -5.07
C LEU A 146 -7.73 -3.27 -6.14
N MET A 147 -6.72 -4.13 -6.19
CA MET A 147 -5.68 -4.11 -7.21
C MET A 147 -5.46 -5.49 -7.80
N GLU A 148 -4.98 -5.55 -9.04
CA GLU A 148 -4.54 -6.79 -9.66
C GLU A 148 -3.33 -7.35 -8.90
N ARG A 149 -3.29 -8.66 -8.71
CA ARG A 149 -2.10 -9.30 -8.15
C ARG A 149 -1.03 -9.36 -9.24
N LEU A 150 0.15 -8.82 -8.95
CA LEU A 150 1.33 -9.07 -9.77
C LEU A 150 1.95 -10.43 -9.46
N ASP A 151 2.37 -11.13 -10.50
CA ASP A 151 3.20 -12.31 -10.35
C ASP A 151 4.63 -11.92 -9.95
N GLY A 152 5.20 -12.67 -9.01
CA GLY A 152 6.55 -12.44 -8.53
C GLY A 152 6.82 -13.19 -7.24
N GLU A 153 8.10 -13.38 -6.94
CA GLU A 153 8.57 -13.89 -5.66
C GLU A 153 9.27 -12.76 -4.89
N GLN A 154 9.17 -12.81 -3.56
CA GLN A 154 9.95 -11.91 -2.72
C GLN A 154 11.44 -12.17 -2.96
N PRO A 155 12.26 -11.14 -3.22
CA PRO A 155 13.70 -11.35 -3.30
C PRO A 155 14.21 -11.96 -1.99
N PRO A 156 15.16 -12.91 -2.06
CA PRO A 156 15.73 -13.50 -0.85
C PRO A 156 16.37 -12.43 0.02
N ALA A 157 16.47 -12.69 1.33
CA ALA A 157 17.09 -11.75 2.28
C ALA A 157 18.54 -11.38 1.90
N GLU A 158 19.21 -12.29 1.19
CA GLU A 158 20.52 -12.07 0.59
C GLU A 158 20.44 -12.37 -0.91
N ILE A 159 20.71 -11.36 -1.73
CA ILE A 159 20.78 -11.54 -3.18
C ILE A 159 22.09 -12.25 -3.52
N PRO A 160 22.05 -13.39 -4.26
CA PRO A 160 23.26 -14.04 -4.71
C PRO A 160 24.16 -13.07 -5.49
N VAL A 161 25.48 -13.14 -5.27
CA VAL A 161 26.45 -12.24 -5.93
C VAL A 161 26.32 -12.25 -7.45
N ALA A 162 25.97 -13.41 -8.03
CA ALA A 162 25.74 -13.57 -9.47
C ALA A 162 24.59 -12.70 -9.99
N ASP A 163 23.56 -12.47 -9.16
CA ASP A 163 22.35 -11.73 -9.53
C ASP A 163 22.38 -10.27 -9.08
N LEU A 164 23.26 -9.93 -8.13
CA LEU A 164 23.33 -8.62 -7.48
C LEU A 164 23.50 -7.47 -8.48
N THR A 165 24.26 -7.67 -9.56
CA THR A 165 24.45 -6.63 -10.57
C THR A 165 23.16 -6.32 -11.33
N THR A 166 22.41 -7.34 -11.72
CA THR A 166 21.12 -7.18 -12.41
C THR A 166 20.12 -6.55 -11.48
N TYR A 167 19.99 -7.09 -10.26
CA TYR A 167 19.12 -6.55 -9.23
C TYR A 167 19.40 -5.07 -8.93
N ALA A 168 20.67 -4.70 -8.71
CA ALA A 168 21.05 -3.31 -8.45
C ALA A 168 20.76 -2.38 -9.64
N ARG A 169 20.92 -2.88 -10.89
CA ARG A 169 20.58 -2.11 -12.09
C ARG A 169 19.07 -1.87 -12.18
N ASP A 170 18.26 -2.90 -11.94
CA ASP A 170 16.80 -2.79 -12.02
C ASP A 170 16.26 -1.87 -10.93
N VAL A 171 16.69 -2.05 -9.67
CA VAL A 171 16.32 -1.16 -8.56
C VAL A 171 16.78 0.27 -8.83
N GLY A 172 18.02 0.47 -9.30
CA GLY A 172 18.54 1.78 -9.63
C GLY A 172 17.74 2.47 -10.74
N ARG A 173 17.37 1.73 -11.79
CA ARG A 173 16.50 2.23 -12.87
C ARG A 173 15.13 2.64 -12.35
N TYR A 174 14.46 1.79 -11.57
CA TYR A 174 13.13 2.09 -11.04
C TYR A 174 13.15 3.26 -10.06
N LEU A 175 14.17 3.35 -9.19
CA LEU A 175 14.35 4.52 -8.33
C LEU A 175 14.56 5.81 -9.13
N GLY A 176 15.35 5.73 -10.20
CA GLY A 176 15.53 6.84 -11.14
C GLY A 176 14.19 7.28 -11.73
N ALA A 177 13.42 6.34 -12.28
CA ALA A 177 12.10 6.62 -12.87
C ALA A 177 11.14 7.28 -11.87
N VAL A 178 11.09 6.80 -10.62
CA VAL A 178 10.25 7.42 -9.58
C VAL A 178 10.71 8.83 -9.23
N HIS A 179 12.01 9.08 -9.18
CA HIS A 179 12.56 10.41 -8.85
C HIS A 179 12.53 11.40 -10.01
N GLU A 180 12.41 10.93 -11.25
CA GLU A 180 12.24 11.77 -12.44
C GLU A 180 10.80 12.29 -12.59
N LEU A 181 9.84 11.75 -11.83
CA LEU A 181 8.47 12.24 -11.82
C LEU A 181 8.41 13.65 -11.25
N ASP A 182 7.99 14.60 -12.09
CA ASP A 182 7.69 15.97 -11.70
C ASP A 182 6.31 16.06 -11.03
N ALA A 183 6.10 15.25 -9.99
CA ALA A 183 4.85 15.15 -9.24
C ALA A 183 4.83 16.05 -7.99
N PHE A 184 5.99 16.31 -7.39
CA PHE A 184 6.11 17.07 -6.15
C PHE A 184 7.31 18.03 -6.21
N ASP A 185 7.12 19.29 -5.81
CA ASP A 185 8.18 20.31 -5.70
C ASP A 185 8.65 20.51 -4.25
N GLY A 186 8.39 19.54 -3.37
CA GLY A 186 8.82 19.56 -1.97
C GLY A 186 9.00 18.17 -1.35
N TYR A 187 9.29 18.15 -0.05
CA TYR A 187 9.49 16.93 0.72
C TYR A 187 8.55 16.89 1.92
N SER A 188 7.66 15.90 1.93
CA SER A 188 6.78 15.56 3.05
C SER A 188 6.17 14.17 2.78
N PRO A 189 5.52 13.51 3.75
CA PRO A 189 4.69 12.35 3.46
C PRO A 189 3.64 12.72 2.40
N THR A 190 3.59 11.95 1.31
CA THR A 190 2.49 12.03 0.35
C THR A 190 1.21 11.62 1.03
N VAL A 191 0.12 12.35 0.80
CA VAL A 191 -1.22 12.07 1.34
C VAL A 191 -2.27 12.24 0.25
N ALA A 192 -3.50 11.79 0.51
CA ALA A 192 -4.61 12.12 -0.36
C ALA A 192 -4.98 13.59 -0.19
N ALA A 193 -5.18 14.30 -1.30
CA ALA A 193 -5.48 15.73 -1.28
C ALA A 193 -6.75 16.07 -0.50
N ARG A 194 -7.69 15.13 -0.40
CA ARG A 194 -8.94 15.27 0.36
C ARG A 194 -8.74 15.32 1.88
N ASP A 195 -7.64 14.78 2.38
CA ASP A 195 -7.36 14.66 3.82
C ASP A 195 -6.66 15.89 4.39
N ILE A 196 -6.33 16.87 3.54
CA ILE A 196 -5.63 18.10 3.91
C ILE A 196 -6.44 19.31 3.46
N ASP A 197 -6.56 20.29 4.36
CA ASP A 197 -7.15 21.59 4.04
C ASP A 197 -6.41 22.19 2.85
N PRO A 198 -7.11 22.69 1.80
CA PRO A 198 -6.48 23.38 0.69
C PRO A 198 -5.46 24.45 1.10
N SER A 199 -5.60 25.12 2.26
CA SER A 199 -4.62 26.11 2.75
C SER A 199 -3.29 25.50 3.21
N ASP A 200 -3.30 24.21 3.57
CA ASP A 200 -2.17 23.51 4.18
C ASP A 200 -1.45 22.61 3.16
N ARG A 201 -1.85 22.67 1.88
CA ARG A 201 -1.18 21.96 0.79
C ARG A 201 0.08 22.72 0.39
N GLY A 202 1.19 22.02 0.32
CA GLY A 202 2.45 22.53 -0.21
C GLY A 202 2.98 21.62 -1.31
N GLY A 203 4.02 22.09 -2.01
CA GLY A 203 4.93 21.21 -2.74
C GLY A 203 4.31 20.19 -3.71
N THR A 204 3.17 20.52 -4.33
CA THR A 204 2.42 19.63 -5.22
C THR A 204 2.33 20.23 -6.62
N THR A 205 2.73 19.46 -7.64
CA THR A 205 2.64 19.88 -9.05
C THR A 205 1.29 19.48 -9.66
N PRO A 206 0.96 19.93 -10.88
CA PRO A 206 -0.26 19.50 -11.57
C PRO A 206 -0.38 17.98 -11.70
N LEU A 207 0.73 17.27 -11.91
CA LEU A 207 0.72 15.82 -12.09
C LEU A 207 0.22 15.10 -10.83
N ALA A 208 0.74 15.42 -9.64
CA ALA A 208 0.22 14.82 -8.41
C ALA A 208 -1.26 15.18 -8.16
N CYS A 209 -1.66 16.42 -8.52
CA CYS A 209 -3.06 16.86 -8.39
C CYS A 209 -4.02 16.03 -9.26
N GLU A 210 -3.61 15.65 -10.48
CA GLU A 210 -4.42 14.81 -11.37
C GLU A 210 -4.75 13.44 -10.76
N TYR A 211 -3.83 12.91 -9.95
CA TYR A 211 -4.02 11.66 -9.21
C TYR A 211 -4.62 11.87 -7.80
N GLY A 212 -4.98 13.10 -7.43
CA GLY A 212 -5.55 13.44 -6.13
C GLY A 212 -4.56 13.29 -4.97
N LEU A 213 -3.27 13.46 -5.24
CA LEU A 213 -2.19 13.44 -4.27
C LEU A 213 -1.74 14.85 -3.91
N THR A 214 -1.21 15.01 -2.71
CA THR A 214 -0.55 16.25 -2.26
C THR A 214 0.53 15.91 -1.25
N ILE A 215 1.35 16.89 -0.89
CA ILE A 215 2.13 16.88 0.35
C ILE A 215 1.68 18.02 1.27
N PRO A 216 1.66 17.84 2.61
CA PRO A 216 1.43 18.94 3.55
C PRO A 216 2.55 19.98 3.44
N ASP A 217 2.21 21.27 3.52
CA ASP A 217 3.19 22.35 3.69
C ASP A 217 3.87 22.17 5.06
N PRO A 218 5.20 21.94 5.11
CA PRO A 218 5.92 21.79 6.37
C PRO A 218 5.92 23.07 7.24
N HIS A 219 5.46 24.20 6.69
CA HIS A 219 5.38 25.50 7.36
C HIS A 219 3.95 25.96 7.68
N ALA A 220 2.92 25.18 7.31
CA ALA A 220 1.55 25.47 7.71
C ALA A 220 1.37 25.15 9.21
N SER A 221 1.24 26.19 10.03
CA SER A 221 0.95 26.12 11.47
C SER A 221 0.09 27.29 11.92
#